data_AF-A0A928LU16-F1
#
_entry.id   AF-A0A928LU16-F1
#
_cell.length_a   1.000
_cell.length_b   1.000
_cell.length_c   1.000
_cell.angle_alpha   90.00
_cell.angle_beta   90.00
_cell.angle_gamma   90.00
#
_symmetry.space_group_name_H-M   'P 1'
#
loop_
_entity.id
_entity.type
_entity.pdbx_description
1 polymer ?
#
loop_
_entity_poly.entity_id
_entity_poly.type
_entity_poly.pdbx_seq_one_letter_code
_entity_poly.pdbx_strand_id
1 'polypeptide(L)' 'MRFQVMWRRDLPGTEFTPFFETNDIGEAKNFAMRLAYEEVNIVYVYDTKRGETVRNFDNPVYYE' A
#
# COMPACT_ATOMS: atom_id res chain seq x y z
N MET A 1 14.63 -2.30 -3.70
CA MET A 1 14.11 -2.76 -2.39
C MET A 1 13.09 -3.88 -2.62
N ARG A 2 12.88 -4.80 -1.67
CA ARG A 2 11.98 -5.95 -1.86
C ARG A 2 10.50 -5.58 -1.79
N PHE A 3 10.12 -4.71 -0.85
CA PHE A 3 8.74 -4.32 -0.62
C PHE A 3 8.53 -2.90 -1.10
N GLN A 4 7.48 -2.71 -1.89
CA GLN A 4 7.04 -1.39 -2.34
C GLN A 4 5.64 -1.12 -1.79
N VAL A 5 5.46 0.04 -1.17
CA VAL A 5 4.13 0.56 -0.83
C VAL A 5 3.61 1.27 -2.07
N MET A 6 2.64 0.65 -2.72
CA MET A 6 1.96 1.16 -3.89
C MET A 6 0.74 1.93 -3.45
N TRP A 7 0.53 3.10 -4.04
CA TRP A 7 -0.62 3.93 -3.72
C TRP A 7 -1.23 4.53 -4.98
N ARG A 8 -2.52 4.84 -4.91
CA ARG A 8 -3.21 5.75 -5.82
C ARG A 8 -4.29 6.50 -5.06
N ARG A 9 -4.77 7.59 -5.63
CA ARG A 9 -5.99 8.25 -5.14
C ARG A 9 -7.21 7.40 -5.49
N ASP A 10 -8.25 7.43 -4.69
CA ASP A 10 -9.55 6.83 -5.02
C ASP A 10 -10.31 7.72 -6.01
N LEU A 11 -9.73 7.89 -7.21
CA LEU A 11 -10.30 8.64 -8.30
C LEU A 11 -10.21 7.82 -9.60
N PRO A 12 -11.24 7.89 -10.47
CA PRO A 12 -11.22 7.19 -11.75
C PRO A 12 -9.99 7.58 -12.60
N GLY A 13 -9.39 6.58 -13.26
CA GLY A 13 -8.25 6.81 -14.15
C GLY A 13 -6.91 7.05 -13.46
N THR A 14 -6.82 6.85 -12.14
CA THR A 14 -5.54 6.90 -11.43
C THR A 14 -4.86 5.53 -11.40
N GLU A 15 -3.57 5.53 -11.75
CA GLU A 15 -2.72 4.35 -11.69
C GLU A 15 -1.99 4.25 -10.35
N PHE A 16 -1.63 3.03 -9.96
CA PHE A 16 -0.80 2.80 -8.80
C PHE A 16 0.64 3.20 -9.07
N THR A 17 1.21 3.97 -8.15
CA THR A 17 2.61 4.39 -8.19
C THR A 17 3.32 3.97 -6.90
N PRO A 18 4.64 3.72 -6.93
CA PRO A 18 5.40 3.45 -5.71
C PRO A 18 5.54 4.74 -4.88
N PHE A 19 5.16 4.69 -3.60
CA PHE A 19 5.30 5.80 -2.64
C PHE A 19 6.53 5.64 -1.76
N PHE A 20 6.77 4.41 -1.29
CA PHE A 20 7.83 4.08 -0.36
C PHE A 20 8.37 2.69 -0.67
N GLU A 21 9.67 2.47 -0.48
CA GLU A 21 10.28 1.16 -0.67
C GLU A 21 11.21 0.78 0.48
N THR A 22 11.17 -0.49 0.88
CA THR A 22 12.02 -1.01 1.95
C THR A 22 12.29 -2.51 1.75
N ASN A 23 13.30 -3.04 2.44
CA ASN A 23 13.51 -4.48 2.53
C ASN A 23 12.78 -5.10 3.73
N ASP A 24 12.20 -4.29 4.61
CA ASP A 24 11.49 -4.72 5.81
C ASP A 24 9.96 -4.73 5.58
N ILE A 25 9.36 -5.92 5.72
CA ILE A 25 7.91 -6.09 5.53
C ILE A 25 7.08 -5.42 6.63
N GLY A 26 7.59 -5.34 7.85
CA GLY A 26 6.94 -4.68 8.98
C GLY A 26 6.89 -3.17 8.77
N GLU A 27 8.01 -2.58 8.33
CA GLU A 27 8.07 -1.17 7.97
C GLU A 27 7.10 -0.85 6.81
N ALA A 28 7.13 -1.64 5.73
CA ALA A 28 6.21 -1.47 4.60
C ALA A 28 4.74 -1.53 5.03
N LYS A 29 4.37 -2.47 5.90
CA LYS A 29 3.01 -2.60 6.42
C LYS A 29 2.61 -1.42 7.32
N ASN A 30 3.49 -0.99 8.23
CA ASN A 30 3.23 0.14 9.11
C ASN A 30 3.04 1.43 8.31
N PHE A 31 3.85 1.62 7.28
CA PHE A 31 3.75 2.78 6.40
C PHE A 31 2.48 2.73 5.55
N ALA A 32 2.19 1.59 4.92
CA ALA A 32 0.96 1.39 4.14
C ALA A 32 -0.31 1.62 4.99
N MET A 33 -0.32 1.18 6.25
CA MET A 33 -1.44 1.39 7.17
C MET A 33 -1.68 2.86 7.49
N ARG A 34 -0.61 3.63 7.76
CA ARG A 34 -0.71 5.08 8.00
C ARG A 34 -1.17 5.82 6.75
N LEU A 35 -0.59 5.47 5.60
CA LEU A 35 -0.91 6.08 4.31
C LEU A 35 -2.38 5.81 3.89
N ALA A 36 -2.91 4.64 4.24
CA ALA A 36 -4.32 4.30 4.01
C ALA A 36 -5.29 5.02 4.98
N TYR A 37 -4.81 5.54 6.11
CA TYR A 37 -5.65 6.18 7.14
C TYR A 37 -5.72 7.70 6.98
N GLU A 38 -4.66 8.34 6.48
CA GLU A 38 -4.60 9.81 6.38
C GLU A 38 -5.32 10.38 5.16
N GLU A 39 -5.60 9.59 4.12
CA GLU A 39 -6.12 10.10 2.85
C GLU A 39 -7.04 9.11 2.13
N VAL A 40 -7.81 9.62 1.15
CA VAL A 40 -8.70 8.87 0.23
C VAL A 40 -7.88 8.02 -0.76
N ASN A 41 -6.90 7.30 -0.24
CA ASN A 41 -5.90 6.58 -0.99
C ASN A 41 -6.16 5.08 -0.91
N ILE A 42 -5.98 4.43 -2.04
CA ILE A 42 -5.97 2.99 -2.18
C ILE A 42 -4.52 2.56 -2.11
N VAL A 43 -4.17 1.72 -1.12
CA VAL A 43 -2.78 1.40 -0.80
C VAL A 43 -2.59 -0.11 -0.68
N TYR A 44 -1.51 -0.64 -1.24
CA TYR A 44 -1.09 -2.02 -1.02
C TYR A 44 0.43 -2.17 -0.91
N VAL A 45 0.87 -3.30 -0.36
CA VAL A 45 2.30 -3.65 -0.32
C VAL A 45 2.58 -4.70 -1.40
N TYR A 46 3.53 -4.43 -2.28
CA TYR A 46 4.00 -5.30 -3.36
C TYR A 46 5.34 -5.95 -2.99
N ASP A 47 5.48 -7.27 -3.14
CA ASP A 47 6.77 -7.97 -3.06
C ASP A 47 7.35 -8.12 -4.47
N THR A 48 8.32 -7.29 -4.80
CA THR A 48 8.98 -7.27 -6.12
C THR A 48 9.74 -8.56 -6.43
N LYS A 49 10.15 -9.30 -5.39
CA LYS A 49 10.89 -10.55 -5.55
C LYS A 49 9.97 -11.73 -5.90
N ARG A 50 8.74 -11.70 -5.39
CA ARG A 50 7.72 -12.74 -5.64
C ARG A 50 6.73 -12.37 -6.74
N GLY A 51 6.65 -11.09 -7.08
CA GLY A 51 5.73 -10.57 -8.07
C GLY A 51 4.27 -10.51 -7.59
N GLU A 52 4.04 -10.41 -6.28
CA GLU A 52 2.71 -10.55 -5.66
C GLU A 52 2.35 -9.40 -4.71
N THR A 53 1.05 -9.11 -4.57
CA THR A 53 0.53 -8.20 -3.54
C THR A 53 0.48 -8.94 -2.20
N VAL A 54 1.24 -8.44 -1.23
CA VAL A 54 1.41 -9.04 0.10
C VAL A 54 0.27 -8.66 1.03
N ARG A 55 -0.28 -7.45 0.87
CA ARG A 55 -1.42 -6.96 1.65
C ARG A 55 -2.09 -5.81 0.92
N ASN A 56 -3.40 -5.91 0.80
CA ASN A 56 -4.24 -4.85 0.27
C ASN A 56 -4.91 -4.11 1.43
N PHE A 57 -4.89 -2.78 1.39
CA PHE A 57 -5.50 -1.91 2.40
C PHE A 57 -6.62 -1.06 1.79
N ASP A 58 -7.32 -1.62 0.79
CA ASP A 58 -8.54 -1.06 0.21
C ASP A 58 -9.57 -0.85 1.33
N ASN A 59 -9.72 0.40 1.77
CA ASN A 59 -10.69 0.85 2.76
C ASN A 59 -12.11 0.50 2.24
N PRO A 60 -12.99 -0.18 3.01
CA PRO A 60 -13.68 0.46 4.13
C PRO A 60 -13.93 -0.46 5.34
N VAL A 61 -14.13 0.13 6.51
CA VAL A 61 -14.55 -0.53 7.77
C VAL A 61 -13.39 -1.19 8.54
N TYR A 62 -12.79 -0.40 9.42
CA TYR A 62 -12.36 -0.93 10.72
C TYR A 62 -13.62 -1.52 11.37
N TYR A 63 -13.74 -2.85 11.42
CA TYR A 63 -14.74 -3.47 12.28
C TYR A 63 -14.41 -3.05 13.73
N GLU A 64 -15.40 -2.45 14.39
CA GLU A 64 -15.42 -2.24 15.84
C GLU A 64 -15.11 -3.55 16.60
#